data_AF-A0A183DPQ0-F1
#
_entry.id   AF-A0A183DPQ0-F1
#
_cell.length_a   1.000
_cell.length_b   1.000
_cell.length_c   1.000
_cell.angle_alpha   90.00
_cell.angle_beta   90.00
_cell.angle_gamma   90.00
#
_symmetry.space_group_name_H-M   'P 1'
#
loop_
_entity.id
_entity.type
_entity.pdbx_description
1 polymer ?
#
loop_
_entity_poly.entity_id
_entity_poly.type
_entity_poly.pdbx_seq_one_letter_code
_entity_poly.pdbx_strand_id
1 'polypeptide(L)'
;LEEISLNEEDTTSAGRIYIKIVFLDLAESMGVEKLLERIRDPTMQPAFEKIFPRDNPNNTRFSINFFTTIGLAYLSFDLRLHLEQARKLAREKAAQDVSSSSSESSSSSTDSDSSDSSSSSESDSSSGFYFFI
;
A
#
# COMPACT_ATOMS: atom_id res chain seq x y z
N LEU A 1 13.09 -10.24 -12.78
CA LEU A 1 12.22 -9.60 -11.76
C LEU A 1 11.59 -10.62 -10.81
N GLU A 2 11.56 -11.91 -11.14
CA GLU A 2 10.95 -12.97 -10.29
C GLU A 2 11.59 -13.15 -8.91
N GLU A 3 12.82 -12.70 -8.68
CA GLU A 3 13.50 -12.81 -7.38
C GLU A 3 13.37 -11.54 -6.53
N ILE A 4 12.79 -10.47 -7.07
CA ILE A 4 12.69 -9.17 -6.42
C ILE A 4 11.22 -8.87 -6.12
N SER A 5 10.89 -8.73 -4.84
CA SER A 5 9.56 -8.40 -4.35
C SER A 5 9.47 -6.95 -3.90
N LEU A 6 8.31 -6.34 -4.16
CA LEU A 6 7.95 -4.99 -3.77
C LEU A 6 6.83 -5.05 -2.69
N ASN A 7 7.22 -5.42 -1.47
CA ASN A 7 6.36 -5.55 -0.30
C ASN A 7 7.10 -5.04 0.95
N GLU A 8 6.42 -5.01 2.10
CA GLU A 8 7.03 -4.48 3.33
C GLU A 8 8.11 -5.41 3.89
N GLU A 9 7.90 -6.73 3.77
CA GLU A 9 8.67 -7.78 4.44
C GLU A 9 9.98 -8.11 3.72
N ASP A 10 9.97 -8.23 2.39
CA ASP A 10 11.09 -8.77 1.62
C ASP A 10 11.89 -7.69 0.88
N THR A 11 11.36 -6.46 0.80
CA THR A 11 12.02 -5.39 0.05
C THR A 11 13.18 -4.77 0.84
N THR A 12 14.41 -5.02 0.40
CA THR A 12 15.62 -4.35 0.91
C THR A 12 15.81 -2.95 0.32
N SER A 13 16.57 -2.07 1.00
CA SER A 13 16.91 -0.73 0.50
C SER A 13 17.59 -0.77 -0.88
N ALA A 14 18.49 -1.73 -1.10
CA ALA A 14 19.14 -1.94 -2.40
C ALA A 14 18.13 -2.37 -3.48
N GLY A 15 17.18 -3.25 -3.13
CA GLY A 15 16.08 -3.63 -4.00
C GLY A 15 15.24 -2.43 -4.44
N ARG A 16 14.90 -1.52 -3.53
CA ARG A 16 14.13 -0.28 -3.85
C ARG A 16 14.88 0.60 -4.84
N ILE A 17 16.18 0.80 -4.63
CA ILE A 17 17.02 1.61 -5.52
C ILE A 17 17.11 0.96 -6.91
N TYR A 18 17.33 -0.36 -6.97
CA TYR A 18 17.38 -1.10 -8.22
C TYR A 18 16.08 -0.99 -9.02
N ILE A 19 14.93 -1.27 -8.39
CA ILE A 19 13.62 -1.18 -9.05
C ILE A 19 13.36 0.26 -9.52
N LYS A 20 13.69 1.26 -8.69
CA LYS A 20 13.54 2.68 -9.06
C LYS A 20 14.32 2.99 -10.35
N ILE A 21 15.59 2.61 -10.41
CA ILE A 21 16.43 2.88 -11.59
C ILE A 21 15.89 2.16 -12.82
N VAL A 22 15.57 0.87 -12.71
CA VAL A 22 15.07 0.07 -13.84
C VAL A 22 13.78 0.66 -14.41
N PHE A 23 12.79 1.00 -13.58
CA PHE A 23 11.52 1.51 -14.08
C PHE A 23 11.61 2.94 -14.62
N LEU A 24 12.50 3.78 -14.08
CA LEU A 24 12.77 5.10 -14.64
C LEU A 24 13.43 5.00 -16.02
N ASP A 25 14.46 4.15 -16.16
CA ASP A 25 15.16 3.93 -17.42
C ASP A 25 14.24 3.30 -18.49
N LEU A 26 13.37 2.36 -18.09
CA LEU A 26 12.35 1.79 -18.99
C LEU A 26 11.32 2.83 -19.46
N ALA A 27 10.89 3.71 -18.55
CA ALA A 27 9.96 4.78 -18.89
C ALA A 27 10.58 5.80 -19.86
N GLU A 28 11.87 6.12 -19.68
CA GLU A 28 12.63 7.03 -20.53
C GLU A 28 12.92 6.42 -21.91
N SER A 29 13.38 5.16 -21.95
CA SER A 29 13.82 4.50 -23.18
C SER A 29 12.69 4.08 -24.12
N MET A 30 11.59 3.54 -23.59
CA MET A 30 10.47 3.04 -24.40
C MET A 30 9.28 3.99 -24.48
N GLY A 31 9.18 4.93 -23.53
CA GLY A 31 8.02 5.79 -23.35
C GLY A 31 6.89 5.12 -22.57
N VAL A 32 5.99 5.96 -22.06
CA VAL A 32 4.90 5.60 -21.14
C VAL A 32 3.93 4.57 -21.74
N GLU A 33 3.49 4.77 -22.98
CA GLU A 33 2.45 3.92 -23.60
C GLU A 33 2.92 2.48 -23.80
N LYS A 34 4.12 2.29 -24.36
CA LYS A 34 4.71 0.96 -24.58
C LYS A 34 5.03 0.24 -23.28
N LEU A 35 5.47 0.99 -22.27
CA LEU A 35 5.73 0.42 -20.95
C LEU A 35 4.44 -0.10 -20.31
N LEU A 36 3.35 0.68 -20.40
CA LEU A 36 2.05 0.27 -19.87
C LEU A 36 1.49 -0.95 -20.60
N GLU A 37 1.63 -1.00 -21.93
CA GLU A 37 1.25 -2.17 -22.73
C GLU A 37 2.02 -3.43 -22.30
N ARG A 38 3.34 -3.30 -22.09
CA ARG A 38 4.20 -4.41 -21.64
C ARG A 38 3.88 -4.91 -20.23
N ILE A 39 3.51 -4.01 -19.33
CA ILE A 39 3.13 -4.38 -17.95
C ILE A 39 1.75 -5.05 -17.92
N ARG A 40 0.86 -4.67 -18.83
CA ARG A 40 -0.49 -5.26 -18.95
C ARG A 40 -0.53 -6.54 -19.79
N ASP A 41 0.52 -6.82 -20.54
CA ASP A 41 0.64 -8.02 -21.35
C ASP A 41 0.43 -9.28 -20.49
N PRO A 42 -0.56 -10.14 -20.81
CA PRO A 42 -0.83 -11.35 -20.05
C PRO A 42 0.36 -12.31 -20.00
N THR A 43 1.23 -12.31 -21.01
CA THR A 43 2.42 -13.17 -21.05
C THR A 43 3.49 -12.73 -20.06
N MET A 44 3.48 -11.46 -19.67
CA MET A 44 4.47 -10.85 -18.77
C MET A 44 3.97 -10.73 -17.33
N GLN A 45 2.69 -10.99 -17.05
CA GLN A 45 2.12 -10.97 -15.71
C GLN A 45 2.94 -11.74 -14.64
N PRO A 46 3.43 -12.97 -14.88
CA PRO A 46 4.20 -13.69 -13.84
C PRO A 46 5.50 -12.97 -13.46
N ALA A 47 6.13 -12.25 -14.41
CA ALA A 47 7.33 -11.48 -14.14
C ALA A 47 7.07 -10.24 -13.27
N PHE A 48 5.83 -9.74 -13.26
CA PHE A 48 5.42 -8.51 -12.59
C PHE A 48 4.59 -8.74 -11.33
N GLU A 49 4.18 -9.98 -11.05
CA GLU A 49 3.33 -10.34 -9.92
C GLU A 49 3.88 -9.85 -8.58
N LYS A 50 5.19 -10.02 -8.36
CA LYS A 50 5.87 -9.58 -7.13
C LYS A 50 6.10 -8.07 -7.03
N ILE A 51 5.90 -7.33 -8.13
CA ILE A 51 6.08 -5.87 -8.19
C ILE A 51 4.74 -5.14 -8.15
N PHE A 52 3.71 -5.73 -8.77
CA PHE A 52 2.33 -5.25 -8.74
C PHE A 52 1.43 -6.25 -8.00
N PRO A 53 1.69 -6.50 -6.71
CA PRO A 53 0.92 -7.45 -5.92
C PRO A 53 -0.55 -7.03 -5.86
N ARG A 54 -1.44 -8.03 -5.95
CA ARG A 54 -2.90 -7.90 -5.89
C ARG A 54 -3.53 -8.79 -4.81
N ASP A 55 -2.70 -9.54 -4.10
CA ASP A 55 -3.04 -10.53 -3.08
C ASP A 55 -3.43 -9.87 -1.75
N ASN A 56 -2.55 -9.02 -1.21
CA ASN A 56 -2.72 -8.40 0.10
C ASN A 56 -2.88 -6.88 -0.05
N PRO A 57 -3.93 -6.26 0.53
CA PRO A 57 -4.11 -4.81 0.45
C PRO A 57 -2.90 -4.00 0.96
N ASN A 58 -2.12 -4.52 1.91
CA ASN A 58 -0.92 -3.85 2.40
C ASN A 58 0.19 -3.83 1.34
N ASN A 59 0.46 -4.96 0.68
CA ASN A 59 1.42 -5.06 -0.41
C ASN A 59 1.00 -4.19 -1.60
N THR A 60 -0.29 -4.19 -1.95
CA THR A 60 -0.86 -3.32 -2.98
C THR A 60 -0.60 -1.85 -2.68
N ARG A 61 -0.84 -1.40 -1.43
CA ARG A 61 -0.56 -0.02 -1.00
C ARG A 61 0.92 0.32 -1.06
N PHE A 62 1.78 -0.60 -0.62
CA PHE A 62 3.23 -0.44 -0.68
C PHE A 62 3.69 -0.20 -2.11
N SER A 63 3.23 -1.02 -3.05
CA SER A 63 3.53 -0.86 -4.48
C SER A 63 3.03 0.48 -5.03
N ILE A 64 1.77 0.85 -4.75
CA ILE A 64 1.22 2.16 -5.15
C ILE A 64 2.08 3.31 -4.63
N ASN A 65 2.46 3.28 -3.35
CA ASN A 65 3.25 4.34 -2.71
C ASN A 65 4.67 4.42 -3.27
N PHE A 66 5.27 3.28 -3.59
CA PHE A 66 6.58 3.24 -4.23
C PHE A 66 6.54 3.93 -5.60
N PHE A 67 5.60 3.52 -6.47
CA PHE A 67 5.48 4.08 -7.82
C PHE A 67 5.06 5.55 -7.82
N THR A 68 4.27 6.02 -6.85
CA THR A 68 3.99 7.47 -6.70
C THR A 68 5.22 8.27 -6.30
N THR A 69 6.00 7.76 -5.34
CA THR A 69 7.19 8.44 -4.82
C THR A 69 8.27 8.60 -5.88
N ILE A 70 8.39 7.65 -6.81
CA ILE A 70 9.36 7.73 -7.92
C ILE A 70 8.82 8.47 -9.15
N GLY A 71 7.55 8.94 -9.13
CA GLY A 71 6.96 9.70 -10.24
C GLY A 71 6.32 8.87 -11.35
N LEU A 72 6.12 7.56 -11.15
CA LEU A 72 5.56 6.62 -12.12
C LEU A 72 4.15 6.13 -11.71
N ALA A 73 3.33 7.03 -11.16
CA ALA A 73 2.03 6.70 -10.59
C ALA A 73 1.08 6.00 -11.59
N TYR A 74 1.21 6.29 -12.89
CA TYR A 74 0.40 5.70 -13.95
C TYR A 74 0.58 4.17 -14.07
N LEU A 75 1.73 3.63 -13.67
CA LEU A 75 1.97 2.18 -13.64
C LEU A 75 1.13 1.46 -12.59
N SER A 76 0.77 2.16 -11.52
CA SER A 76 0.01 1.62 -10.38
C SER A 76 -1.50 1.89 -10.46
N PHE A 77 -2.00 2.43 -11.58
CA PHE A 77 -3.41 2.81 -11.69
C PHE A 77 -4.36 1.63 -11.49
N ASP A 78 -4.07 0.49 -12.12
CA ASP A 78 -4.91 -0.70 -12.04
C ASP A 78 -4.95 -1.28 -10.61
N LEU A 79 -3.86 -1.13 -9.84
CA LEU A 79 -3.81 -1.52 -8.43
C LEU A 79 -4.72 -0.66 -7.56
N ARG A 80 -4.80 0.64 -7.83
CA ARG A 80 -5.71 1.55 -7.10
C ARG A 80 -7.16 1.16 -7.34
N LEU A 81 -7.51 0.90 -8.60
CA LEU A 81 -8.84 0.47 -8.99
C LEU A 81 -9.21 -0.86 -8.32
N HIS A 82 -8.27 -1.81 -8.26
CA HIS A 82 -8.47 -3.07 -7.56
C HIS A 82 -8.70 -2.88 -6.05
N LEU A 83 -7.94 -2.01 -5.39
CA LEU A 83 -8.10 -1.71 -3.96
C LEU A 83 -9.46 -1.04 -3.69
N GLU A 84 -9.86 -0.09 -4.54
CA GLU A 84 -11.14 0.60 -4.39
C GLU A 84 -12.34 -0.37 -4.53
N GLN A 85 -12.28 -1.27 -5.51
CA GLN A 85 -13.29 -2.32 -5.69
C GLN A 85 -13.33 -3.27 -4.48
N ALA A 86 -12.17 -3.75 -4.01
CA ALA A 86 -12.09 -4.60 -2.83
C ALA A 86 -12.66 -3.90 -1.59
N ARG A 87 -12.38 -2.61 -1.39
CA ARG A 87 -12.91 -1.81 -0.29
C ARG A 87 -14.43 -1.64 -0.40
N LYS A 88 -14.96 -1.40 -1.59
CA LYS A 88 -16.40 -1.28 -1.82
C LYS A 88 -17.13 -2.59 -1.46
N LEU A 89 -16.62 -3.72 -1.94
CA LEU A 89 -17.17 -5.04 -1.62
C LEU A 89 -17.12 -5.36 -0.12
N ALA A 90 -16.03 -4.99 0.56
CA ALA A 90 -15.93 -5.15 2.01
C ALA A 90 -16.97 -4.31 2.77
N ARG A 91 -17.23 -3.08 2.33
CA ARG A 91 -18.24 -2.19 2.93
C ARG A 91 -19.66 -2.71 2.74
N GLU A 92 -19.96 -3.25 1.55
CA GLU A 92 -21.27 -3.84 1.25
C GLU A 92 -21.53 -5.09 2.10
N LYS A 93 -20.52 -5.96 2.29
CA LYS A 93 -20.62 -7.12 3.19
C LYS A 93 -20.83 -6.71 4.66
N ALA A 94 -20.05 -5.75 5.15
CA ALA A 94 -20.20 -5.26 6.52
C ALA A 94 -21.58 -4.61 6.79
N ALA A 95 -22.22 -4.04 5.75
CA ALA A 95 -23.58 -3.51 5.86
C ALA A 95 -24.68 -4.59 5.85
N GLN A 96 -24.39 -5.81 5.37
CA GLN A 96 -25.34 -6.93 5.42
C GLN A 96 -25.33 -7.65 6.77
N ASP A 97 -24.20 -7.69 7.47
CA ASP A 97 -24.09 -8.29 8.81
C ASP A 97 -24.76 -7.47 9.92
N VAL A 98 -25.24 -6.25 9.64
CA VAL A 98 -26.08 -5.47 10.58
C VAL A 98 -27.58 -5.78 10.44
N SER A 99 -27.96 -6.69 9.53
CA SER A 99 -29.38 -7.03 9.26
C SER A 99 -29.90 -8.26 10.00
N SER A 100 -29.13 -8.84 10.93
CA SER A 100 -29.54 -9.96 11.78
C SER A 100 -29.48 -9.66 13.29
N SER A 101 -29.73 -8.41 13.70
CA SER A 101 -30.39 -8.17 14.99
C SER A 101 -31.06 -6.78 15.05
N SER A 102 -32.27 -6.79 15.59
CA SER A 102 -33.14 -5.66 15.98
C SER A 102 -33.83 -4.84 14.88
N SER A 103 -35.11 -5.16 14.72
CA SER A 103 -36.17 -4.23 14.35
C SER A 103 -36.27 -3.05 15.33
N GLU A 104 -36.74 -1.93 14.79
CA GLU A 104 -37.37 -0.76 15.42
C GLU A 104 -36.54 0.50 15.71
N SER A 105 -36.88 1.52 14.91
CA SER A 105 -37.06 2.93 15.26
C SER A 105 -35.85 3.87 15.34
N SER A 106 -35.93 4.89 14.49
CA SER A 106 -35.23 6.16 14.53
C SER A 106 -35.32 6.85 15.90
N SER A 107 -34.19 7.21 16.49
CA SER A 107 -34.08 8.45 17.27
C SER A 107 -32.65 8.97 17.27
N SER A 108 -32.55 10.26 16.96
CA SER A 108 -31.37 11.11 17.05
C SER A 108 -30.86 11.24 18.48
N SER A 109 -29.54 11.26 18.69
CA SER A 109 -28.90 12.08 19.73
C SER A 109 -27.43 12.30 19.37
N THR A 110 -27.09 13.57 19.18
CA THR A 110 -25.73 14.10 19.17
C THR A 110 -25.24 14.17 20.61
N ASP A 111 -24.04 13.66 20.91
CA ASP A 111 -23.24 14.17 22.01
C ASP A 111 -21.75 14.00 21.65
N SER A 112 -21.05 15.13 21.66
CA SER A 112 -19.61 15.21 21.51
C SER A 112 -19.01 15.28 22.90
N ASP A 113 -18.04 14.43 23.23
CA ASP A 113 -17.12 14.72 24.32
C ASP A 113 -15.71 14.26 23.97
N SER A 114 -14.81 15.25 23.99
CA SER A 114 -13.36 15.13 23.85
C SER A 114 -12.74 15.28 25.23
N SER A 115 -11.88 14.34 25.63
CA SER A 115 -10.75 14.53 26.58
C SER A 115 -10.10 13.16 26.78
N ASP A 116 -8.91 12.92 26.23
CA ASP A 116 -7.61 13.16 26.88
C ASP A 116 -7.43 12.35 28.18
N SER A 117 -6.51 11.37 28.14
CA SER A 117 -5.55 11.11 29.22
C SER A 117 -4.52 10.07 28.79
N SER A 118 -3.30 10.59 28.65
CA SER A 118 -1.97 9.99 28.65
C SER A 118 -1.69 8.84 29.66
N SER A 119 -0.81 7.90 29.25
CA SER A 119 0.23 7.23 30.06
C SER A 119 1.02 6.30 29.12
N SER A 120 2.15 6.71 28.52
CA SER A 120 3.52 6.64 29.07
C SER A 120 3.87 5.31 29.73
N SER A 121 4.75 4.52 29.10
CA SER A 121 5.74 3.67 29.77
C SER A 121 6.88 3.35 28.79
N GLU A 122 7.95 4.09 29.02
CA GLU A 122 9.27 4.02 28.44
C GLU A 122 9.99 2.70 28.79
N SER A 123 10.80 2.18 27.86
CA SER A 123 11.96 1.33 28.19
C SER A 123 12.99 1.46 27.08
N ASP A 124 13.76 2.55 27.17
CA ASP A 124 14.97 2.84 26.39
C ASP A 124 16.17 2.12 27.05
N SER A 125 16.86 1.26 26.32
CA SER A 125 18.18 0.75 26.70
C SER A 125 19.22 1.44 25.82
N SER A 126 19.71 2.56 26.33
CA SER A 126 20.65 3.44 25.65
C SER A 126 22.08 2.90 25.62
N SER A 127 22.73 3.21 24.50
CA SER A 127 24.16 3.07 24.23
C SER A 127 24.83 4.45 24.36
N GLY A 128 26.11 4.49 24.74
CA GLY A 128 26.96 5.64 24.39
C GLY A 128 27.79 6.26 25.52
N PHE A 129 29.09 6.00 25.44
CA PHE A 129 30.19 6.97 25.50
C PHE A 129 29.96 8.31 26.24
N TYR A 130 30.63 8.43 27.38
CA TYR A 130 30.87 9.66 28.11
C TYR A 130 31.76 10.63 27.32
N PHE A 131 31.31 11.88 27.19
CA PHE A 131 32.18 13.03 26.95
C PHE A 131 31.64 14.21 27.77
N PHE A 132 32.34 14.59 28.83
CA PHE A 132 32.26 15.94 29.41
C PHE A 132 33.58 16.27 30.13
N ILE A 133 34.19 17.37 29.65
CA ILE A 133 35.09 18.34 30.31
C ILE A 133 36.17 17.79 31.24
#